data_AF-A0A963HXN6-F1
#
_entry.id   AF-A0A963HXN6-F1
#
_cell.length_a   1.000
_cell.length_b   1.000
_cell.length_c   1.000
_cell.angle_alpha   90.00
_cell.angle_beta   90.00
_cell.angle_gamma   90.00
#
_symmetry.space_group_name_H-M   'P 1'
#
loop_
_entity.id
_entity.type
_entity.pdbx_description
1 polymer ?
#
loop_
_entity_poly.entity_id
_entity_poly.type
_entity_poly.pdbx_seq_one_letter_code
_entity_poly.pdbx_strand_id
1 'polypeptide(L)'
;MVWIAADTDHHTQFLDGLRRSLALYVLAAIAICGLLSWFAARQGLAPLRDMKSRAAKVTGQKLGERMPVQAVPVEMADLAQELNRMLDRLQEDFQRLTDFASDLAHELRTPISNLLTQTQVALATKRDAATYCDILASNAEEFQRLARMVSDMLFLAKTERGVDLPHKERFSARQDGLALLDFYEAVAEEKRIRLRVEGAGEIEGDRLMFRRAVSNLLSNALRYTP
;
A
#
# COMPACT_ATOMS: atom_id res chain seq x y z
N MET A 1 56.14 -27.17 83.78
CA MET A 1 55.41 -27.24 82.50
C MET A 1 54.00 -26.75 82.75
N VAL A 2 53.66 -25.54 82.32
CA VAL A 2 52.28 -25.04 82.37
C VAL A 2 51.72 -25.16 80.96
N TRP A 3 50.77 -26.06 80.77
CA TRP A 3 49.99 -26.16 79.54
C TRP A 3 48.81 -25.20 79.69
N ILE A 4 48.83 -24.09 78.96
CA ILE A 4 47.67 -23.21 78.83
C ILE A 4 46.75 -23.88 77.80
N ALA A 5 45.71 -24.55 78.28
CA ALA A 5 44.59 -24.95 77.43
C ALA A 5 43.85 -23.67 77.03
N ALA A 6 44.17 -23.14 75.84
CA ALA A 6 43.46 -22.02 75.26
C ALA A 6 42.01 -22.46 74.97
N ASP A 7 41.06 -21.80 75.62
CA ASP A 7 39.64 -21.96 75.43
C ASP A 7 39.27 -21.77 73.94
N THR A 8 39.01 -22.88 73.25
CA THR A 8 38.75 -22.93 71.80
C THR A 8 37.26 -22.70 71.50
N ASP A 9 36.38 -22.79 72.51
CA ASP A 9 34.93 -22.62 72.37
C ASP A 9 34.52 -21.16 72.15
N HIS A 10 35.26 -20.21 72.74
CA HIS A 10 35.04 -18.79 72.47
C HIS A 10 35.36 -18.40 71.01
N HIS A 11 36.32 -19.07 70.38
CA HIS A 11 36.70 -18.80 68.98
C HIS A 11 35.66 -19.34 68.00
N THR A 12 35.11 -20.53 68.22
CA THR A 12 34.10 -21.13 67.33
C THR A 12 32.77 -20.37 67.37
N GLN A 13 32.31 -19.97 68.56
CA GLN A 13 31.09 -19.16 68.70
C GLN A 13 31.22 -17.77 68.04
N PHE A 14 32.40 -17.14 68.15
CA PHE A 14 32.68 -15.88 67.48
C PHE A 14 32.67 -16.04 65.95
N LEU A 15 33.30 -17.10 65.43
CA LEU A 15 33.34 -17.40 63.99
C LEU A 15 31.94 -17.71 63.42
N ASP A 16 31.08 -18.41 64.17
CA ASP A 16 29.71 -18.71 63.73
C ASP A 16 28.82 -17.46 63.71
N GLY A 17 28.96 -16.57 64.69
CA GLY A 17 28.30 -15.26 64.68
C GLY A 17 28.72 -14.39 63.50
N LEU A 18 30.02 -14.38 63.19
CA LEU A 18 30.59 -13.67 62.03
C LEU A 18 30.09 -14.29 60.71
N ARG A 19 30.05 -15.62 60.60
CA ARG A 19 29.50 -16.32 59.42
C ARG A 19 28.03 -16.01 59.19
N ARG A 20 27.21 -15.99 60.26
CA ARG A 20 25.76 -15.70 60.17
C ARG A 20 25.49 -14.26 59.74
N SER A 21 26.23 -13.29 60.29
CA SER A 21 26.12 -11.89 59.87
C SER A 21 26.57 -11.69 58.43
N LEU A 22 27.70 -12.27 58.01
CA LEU A 22 28.14 -12.25 56.61
C LEU A 22 27.10 -12.88 55.67
N ALA A 23 26.52 -14.03 56.04
CA ALA A 23 25.48 -14.68 55.24
C ALA A 23 24.24 -13.78 55.09
N LEU A 24 23.81 -13.11 56.16
CA LEU A 24 22.72 -12.13 56.11
C LEU A 24 23.04 -10.95 55.21
N TYR A 25 24.26 -10.39 55.28
CA TYR A 25 24.68 -9.30 54.41
C TYR A 25 24.74 -9.71 52.94
N VAL A 26 25.26 -10.90 52.63
CA VAL A 26 25.28 -11.43 51.26
C VAL A 26 23.87 -11.62 50.73
N LEU A 27 22.97 -12.19 51.53
CA LEU A 27 21.58 -12.41 51.12
C LEU A 27 20.84 -11.08 50.90
N ALA A 28 21.06 -10.11 51.79
CA ALA A 28 20.53 -8.75 51.63
C ALA A 28 21.09 -8.07 50.37
N ALA A 29 22.38 -8.18 50.12
CA ALA A 29 23.02 -7.60 48.92
C ALA A 29 22.45 -8.23 47.63
N ILE A 30 22.27 -9.55 47.60
CA ILE A 30 21.64 -10.25 46.47
C ILE A 30 20.21 -9.76 46.24
N ALA A 31 19.41 -9.64 47.31
CA ALA A 31 18.03 -9.17 47.22
C ALA A 31 17.95 -7.73 46.69
N ILE A 32 18.80 -6.83 47.21
CA ILE A 32 18.88 -5.44 46.77
C ILE A 32 19.32 -5.37 45.30
N CYS A 33 20.35 -6.11 44.92
CA CYS A 33 20.86 -6.13 43.54
C CYS A 33 19.81 -6.67 42.56
N GLY A 34 19.06 -7.71 42.96
CA GLY A 34 17.94 -8.25 42.19
C GLY A 34 16.81 -7.23 42.00
N LEU A 35 16.42 -6.54 43.08
CA LEU A 35 15.41 -5.48 43.02
C LEU A 35 15.83 -4.31 42.13
N LEU A 36 17.07 -3.85 42.26
CA LEU A 36 17.61 -2.75 41.44
C LEU A 36 17.71 -3.16 39.97
N SER A 37 18.16 -4.39 39.67
CA SER A 37 18.25 -4.90 38.30
C SER A 37 16.87 -5.00 37.65
N TRP A 38 15.88 -5.49 38.40
CA TRP A 38 14.50 -5.57 37.94
C TRP A 38 13.88 -4.18 37.70
N PHE A 39 14.14 -3.24 38.60
CA PHE A 39 13.67 -1.86 38.46
C PHE A 39 14.29 -1.17 37.25
N ALA A 40 15.62 -1.27 37.09
CA ALA A 40 16.36 -0.72 35.95
C ALA A 40 15.87 -1.32 34.62
N ALA A 41 15.66 -2.65 34.55
CA ALA A 41 15.13 -3.30 33.36
C ALA A 41 13.70 -2.83 33.03
N ARG A 42 12.83 -2.69 34.04
CA ARG A 42 11.46 -2.18 33.82
C ARG A 42 11.44 -0.76 33.32
N GLN A 43 12.28 0.11 33.85
CA GLN A 43 12.34 1.52 33.48
C GLN A 43 13.00 1.72 32.12
N GLY A 44 14.10 1.01 31.84
CA GLY A 44 14.80 1.07 30.56
C GLY A 44 13.99 0.54 29.38
N LEU A 45 13.12 -0.46 29.60
CA LEU A 45 12.24 -1.01 28.57
C LEU A 45 10.88 -0.30 28.45
N ALA A 46 10.59 0.69 29.30
CA ALA A 46 9.33 1.44 29.24
C ALA A 46 9.11 2.15 27.89
N PRO A 47 10.11 2.81 27.27
CA PRO A 47 9.96 3.46 25.96
C PRO A 47 9.55 2.50 24.84
N LEU A 48 10.11 1.27 24.83
CA LEU A 48 9.74 0.25 23.85
C LEU A 48 8.27 -0.18 23.98
N ARG A 49 7.74 -0.23 25.21
CA ARG A 49 6.32 -0.52 25.45
C ARG A 49 5.42 0.60 24.95
N ASP A 50 5.84 1.86 25.10
CA ASP A 50 5.10 3.01 24.55
C ASP A 50 5.08 2.96 23.03
N MET A 51 6.23 2.76 22.39
CA MET A 51 6.35 2.60 20.93
C MET A 51 5.47 1.46 20.42
N LYS A 52 5.48 0.29 21.09
CA LYS A 52 4.58 -0.83 20.77
C LYS A 52 3.12 -0.42 20.87
N SER A 53 2.73 0.31 21.92
CA SER A 53 1.34 0.72 22.13
C SER A 53 0.85 1.71 21.08
N ARG A 54 1.72 2.64 20.63
CA ARG A 54 1.44 3.58 19.55
C ARG A 54 1.35 2.85 18.21
N ALA A 55 2.31 1.96 17.92
CA ALA A 55 2.29 1.14 16.71
C ALA A 55 1.01 0.29 16.63
N ALA A 56 0.54 -0.25 17.76
CA ALA A 56 -0.70 -1.02 17.84
C ALA A 56 -1.97 -0.18 17.62
N LYS A 57 -1.90 1.16 17.76
CA LYS A 57 -3.02 2.09 17.51
C LYS A 57 -3.05 2.59 16.08
N VAL A 58 -1.98 2.37 15.30
CA VAL A 58 -1.95 2.72 13.88
C VAL A 58 -3.00 1.89 13.16
N THR A 59 -4.00 2.57 12.64
CA THR A 59 -5.07 2.00 11.82
C THR A 59 -5.19 2.84 10.55
N GLY A 60 -5.90 2.35 9.52
CA GLY A 60 -6.11 3.11 8.28
C GLY A 60 -6.75 4.49 8.48
N GLN A 61 -7.42 4.73 9.61
CA GLN A 61 -8.02 6.03 9.96
C GLN A 61 -7.13 6.89 10.87
N LYS A 62 -6.04 6.34 11.42
CA LYS A 62 -5.14 7.00 12.39
C LYS A 62 -3.68 6.73 12.05
N LEU A 63 -3.26 7.12 10.84
CA LEU A 63 -1.87 7.06 10.39
C LEU A 63 -1.02 8.25 10.84
N GLY A 64 -1.62 9.32 11.36
CA GLY A 64 -0.91 10.56 11.71
C GLY A 64 -0.12 10.53 13.03
N GLU A 65 -0.25 9.48 13.84
CA GLU A 65 0.55 9.38 15.06
C GLU A 65 2.03 9.10 14.73
N ARG A 66 2.94 9.72 15.48
CA ARG A 66 4.40 9.54 15.33
C ARG A 66 5.06 9.18 16.65
N MET A 67 6.20 8.53 16.55
CA MET A 67 7.07 8.22 17.67
C MET A 67 7.86 9.46 18.07
N PRO A 68 7.85 9.86 19.36
CA PRO A 68 8.58 11.03 19.83
C PRO A 68 10.07 10.70 19.95
N VAL A 69 10.82 10.90 18.86
CA VAL A 69 12.27 10.58 18.77
C VAL A 69 13.09 11.25 19.87
N GLN A 70 12.70 12.44 20.32
CA GLN A 70 13.39 13.20 21.36
C GLN A 70 13.07 12.71 22.79
N ALA A 71 12.02 11.92 22.97
CA ALA A 71 11.58 11.41 24.27
C ALA A 71 12.04 9.97 24.54
N VAL A 72 12.76 9.35 23.60
CA VAL A 72 13.33 8.01 23.74
C VAL A 72 14.84 8.10 23.97
N PRO A 73 15.45 7.12 24.67
CA PRO A 73 16.90 7.00 24.78
C PRO A 73 17.57 6.96 23.41
N VAL A 74 18.83 7.42 23.32
CA VAL A 74 19.57 7.54 22.05
C VAL A 74 19.66 6.22 21.30
N GLU A 75 19.75 5.10 22.03
CA GLU A 75 19.82 3.75 21.49
C GLU A 75 18.53 3.35 20.74
N MET A 76 17.41 3.98 21.07
CA MET A 76 16.09 3.73 20.48
C MET A 76 15.67 4.81 19.47
N ALA A 77 16.43 5.90 19.37
CA ALA A 77 16.12 7.04 18.50
C ALA A 77 16.11 6.62 17.02
N ASP A 78 17.08 5.81 16.60
CA ASP A 78 17.16 5.31 15.22
C ASP A 78 15.95 4.45 14.85
N LEU A 79 15.52 3.56 15.76
CA LEU A 79 14.32 2.74 15.56
C LEU A 79 13.06 3.60 15.45
N ALA A 80 12.94 4.63 16.30
CA ALA A 80 11.81 5.56 16.25
C ALA A 80 11.78 6.34 14.93
N GLN A 81 12.95 6.73 14.40
CA GLN A 81 13.07 7.39 13.09
C GLN A 81 12.67 6.46 11.95
N GLU A 82 13.17 5.23 11.91
CA GLU A 82 12.81 4.26 10.87
C GLU A 82 11.31 3.91 10.90
N LEU A 83 10.74 3.76 12.10
CA LEU A 83 9.31 3.53 12.23
C LEU A 83 8.49 4.73 11.72
N ASN A 84 8.93 5.96 12.01
CA ASN A 84 8.28 7.15 11.48
C ASN A 84 8.38 7.22 9.95
N ARG A 85 9.54 6.91 9.35
CA ARG A 85 9.68 6.85 7.88
C ARG A 85 8.74 5.83 7.24
N MET A 86 8.58 4.66 7.87
CA MET A 86 7.62 3.66 7.42
C MET A 86 6.18 4.19 7.51
N LEU A 87 5.82 4.87 8.61
CA LEU A 87 4.50 5.47 8.80
C LEU A 87 4.23 6.61 7.80
N ASP A 88 5.23 7.42 7.48
CA ASP A 88 5.14 8.48 6.47
C ASP A 88 4.82 7.88 5.09
N ARG A 89 5.56 6.84 4.67
CA ARG A 89 5.27 6.13 3.41
C ARG A 89 3.87 5.53 3.38
N LEU A 90 3.46 4.86 4.47
CA LEU A 90 2.11 4.31 4.57
C LEU A 90 1.03 5.40 4.49
N GLN A 91 1.26 6.56 5.10
CA GLN A 91 0.32 7.68 5.05
C GLN A 91 0.23 8.27 3.64
N GLU A 92 1.36 8.45 2.96
CA GLU A 92 1.39 8.91 1.56
C GLU A 92 0.64 7.94 0.63
N ASP A 93 0.92 6.64 0.73
CA ASP A 93 0.27 5.62 -0.10
C ASP A 93 -1.24 5.55 0.16
N PHE A 94 -1.65 5.62 1.42
CA PHE A 94 -3.08 5.63 1.78
C PHE A 94 -3.79 6.89 1.31
N GLN A 95 -3.14 8.05 1.41
CA GLN A 95 -3.70 9.30 0.90
C GLN A 95 -3.91 9.24 -0.60
N ARG A 96 -2.90 8.78 -1.36
CA ARG A 96 -3.02 8.60 -2.82
C ARG A 96 -4.15 7.65 -3.20
N LEU A 97 -4.30 6.53 -2.48
CA LEU A 97 -5.40 5.59 -2.72
C LEU A 97 -6.76 6.22 -2.44
N THR A 98 -6.88 7.04 -1.40
CA THR A 98 -8.13 7.72 -1.02
C THR A 98 -8.51 8.79 -2.04
N ASP A 99 -7.54 9.61 -2.46
CA ASP A 99 -7.75 10.64 -3.48
C ASP A 99 -8.14 10.00 -4.81
N PHE A 100 -7.42 8.95 -5.22
CA PHE A 100 -7.76 8.17 -6.40
C PHE A 100 -9.19 7.61 -6.31
N ALA A 101 -9.56 6.95 -5.21
CA ALA A 101 -10.91 6.42 -5.02
C ALA A 101 -12.00 7.51 -5.07
N SER A 102 -11.72 8.70 -4.56
CA SER A 102 -12.62 9.85 -4.63
C SER A 102 -12.80 10.36 -6.06
N ASP A 103 -11.69 10.54 -6.79
CA ASP A 103 -11.70 10.96 -8.19
C ASP A 103 -12.46 9.95 -9.05
N LEU A 104 -12.23 8.65 -8.85
CA LEU A 104 -12.98 7.59 -9.52
C LEU A 104 -14.48 7.66 -9.23
N ALA A 105 -14.87 7.85 -7.97
CA ALA A 105 -16.27 7.95 -7.60
C ALA A 105 -16.95 9.15 -8.27
N HIS A 106 -16.22 10.26 -8.46
CA HIS A 106 -16.72 11.43 -9.19
C HIS A 106 -16.81 11.17 -10.69
N GLU A 107 -15.77 10.64 -11.31
CA GLU A 107 -15.74 10.36 -12.75
C GLU A 107 -16.78 9.32 -13.18
N LEU A 108 -17.09 8.33 -12.34
CA LEU A 108 -18.13 7.33 -12.61
C LEU A 108 -19.55 7.86 -12.37
N ARG A 109 -19.74 8.82 -11.47
CA ARG A 109 -21.07 9.34 -11.13
C ARG A 109 -21.74 10.00 -12.32
N THR A 110 -21.02 10.84 -13.04
CA THR A 110 -21.52 11.59 -14.21
C THR A 110 -22.09 10.69 -15.32
N PRO A 111 -21.33 9.72 -15.89
CA PRO A 111 -21.85 8.83 -16.93
C PRO A 111 -23.02 7.98 -16.44
N ILE A 112 -23.00 7.52 -15.18
CA ILE A 112 -24.10 6.75 -14.59
C ILE A 112 -25.36 7.61 -14.47
N SER A 113 -25.24 8.86 -14.01
CA SER A 113 -26.36 9.80 -13.95
C SER A 113 -26.93 10.09 -15.34
N ASN A 114 -26.07 10.29 -16.34
CA ASN A 114 -26.50 10.51 -17.73
C ASN A 114 -27.28 9.31 -18.29
N LEU A 115 -26.75 8.09 -18.13
CA LEU A 115 -27.42 6.84 -18.53
C LEU A 115 -28.79 6.72 -17.85
N LEU A 116 -28.87 7.01 -16.54
CA LEU A 116 -30.12 6.95 -15.78
C LEU A 116 -31.13 7.96 -16.30
N THR A 117 -30.72 9.22 -16.51
CA THR A 117 -31.59 10.28 -17.04
C THR A 117 -32.08 9.95 -18.44
N GLN A 118 -31.20 9.52 -19.36
CA GLN A 118 -31.58 9.13 -20.71
C GLN A 118 -32.61 7.99 -20.70
N THR A 119 -32.40 7.00 -19.83
CA THR A 119 -33.32 5.87 -19.66
C THR A 119 -34.67 6.30 -19.08
N GLN A 120 -34.68 7.17 -18.05
CA GLN A 120 -35.91 7.70 -17.47
C GLN A 120 -36.70 8.53 -18.48
N VAL A 121 -36.02 9.39 -19.24
CA VAL A 121 -36.63 10.18 -20.31
C VAL A 121 -37.19 9.27 -21.39
N ALA A 122 -36.49 8.19 -21.77
CA ALA A 122 -36.96 7.16 -22.71
C ALA A 122 -38.27 6.50 -22.27
N LEU A 123 -38.39 6.22 -20.97
CA LEU A 123 -39.55 5.54 -20.38
C LEU A 123 -40.75 6.47 -20.09
N ALA A 124 -40.52 7.77 -19.92
CA ALA A 124 -41.57 8.71 -19.52
C ALA A 124 -42.67 8.92 -20.58
N THR A 125 -42.39 8.71 -21.87
CA THR A 125 -43.36 8.92 -22.94
C THR A 125 -43.04 8.00 -24.12
N LYS A 126 -44.06 7.48 -24.81
CA LYS A 126 -43.89 6.71 -26.05
C LYS A 126 -43.19 7.57 -27.11
N ARG A 127 -42.15 7.01 -27.73
CA ARG A 127 -41.43 7.62 -28.85
C ARG A 127 -41.47 6.72 -30.08
N ASP A 128 -41.01 7.25 -31.21
CA ASP A 128 -40.80 6.45 -32.40
C ASP A 128 -39.58 5.51 -32.25
N ALA A 129 -39.49 4.53 -33.14
CA ALA A 129 -38.40 3.55 -33.12
C ALA A 129 -37.03 4.21 -33.35
N ALA A 130 -36.96 5.26 -34.17
CA ALA A 130 -35.74 5.98 -34.46
C ALA A 130 -35.15 6.63 -33.19
N THR A 131 -35.96 7.35 -32.40
CA THR A 131 -35.49 7.97 -31.17
C THR A 131 -35.03 6.93 -30.14
N TYR A 132 -35.67 5.77 -30.06
CA TYR A 132 -35.19 4.70 -29.18
C TYR A 132 -33.84 4.14 -29.63
N CYS A 133 -33.61 4.00 -30.94
CA CYS A 133 -32.32 3.57 -31.47
C CYS A 133 -31.22 4.58 -31.11
N ASP A 134 -31.49 5.88 -31.26
CA ASP A 134 -30.51 6.94 -30.93
C ASP A 134 -30.16 6.95 -29.43
N ILE A 135 -31.16 6.81 -28.55
CA ILE A 135 -30.93 6.71 -27.10
C ILE A 135 -30.10 5.47 -26.75
N LEU A 136 -30.40 4.32 -27.37
CA LEU A 136 -29.66 3.09 -27.14
C LEU A 136 -28.22 3.17 -27.67
N ALA A 137 -28.00 3.82 -28.81
CA ALA A 137 -26.67 4.08 -29.35
C ALA A 137 -25.86 4.97 -28.40
N SER A 138 -26.44 6.09 -27.93
CA SER A 138 -25.82 6.97 -26.93
C SER A 138 -25.48 6.21 -25.64
N ASN A 139 -26.39 5.38 -25.13
CA ASN A 139 -26.13 4.56 -23.95
C ASN A 139 -24.99 3.57 -24.19
N ALA A 140 -24.94 2.94 -25.36
CA ALA A 140 -23.89 1.98 -25.71
C ALA A 140 -22.50 2.64 -25.75
N GLU A 141 -22.39 3.85 -26.28
CA GLU A 141 -21.14 4.63 -26.24
C GLU A 141 -20.68 4.91 -24.82
N GLU A 142 -21.61 5.27 -23.93
CA GLU A 142 -21.28 5.58 -22.53
C GLU A 142 -20.91 4.32 -21.74
N PHE A 143 -21.54 3.18 -22.00
CA PHE A 143 -21.11 1.88 -21.47
C PHE A 143 -19.70 1.50 -21.94
N GLN A 144 -19.37 1.75 -23.21
CA GLN A 144 -18.01 1.52 -23.71
C GLN A 144 -16.99 2.45 -23.04
N ARG A 145 -17.35 3.72 -22.79
CA ARG A 145 -16.51 4.65 -22.02
C ARG A 145 -16.27 4.14 -20.60
N LEU A 146 -17.32 3.72 -19.89
CA LEU A 146 -17.21 3.13 -18.55
C LEU A 146 -16.32 1.87 -18.56
N ALA A 147 -16.49 0.97 -19.53
CA ALA A 147 -15.68 -0.23 -19.65
C ALA A 147 -14.19 0.08 -19.87
N ARG A 148 -13.87 1.08 -20.72
CA ARG A 148 -12.49 1.55 -20.90
C ARG A 148 -11.91 2.11 -19.60
N MET A 149 -12.66 2.96 -18.92
CA MET A 149 -12.23 3.57 -17.65
C MET A 149 -11.93 2.52 -16.58
N VAL A 150 -12.80 1.52 -16.39
CA VAL A 150 -12.57 0.40 -15.47
C VAL A 150 -11.34 -0.42 -15.87
N SER A 151 -11.16 -0.68 -17.16
CA SER A 151 -9.99 -1.39 -17.65
C SER A 151 -8.71 -0.61 -17.35
N ASP A 152 -8.71 0.72 -17.52
CA ASP A 152 -7.56 1.60 -17.28
C ASP A 152 -7.20 1.61 -15.79
N MET A 153 -8.21 1.66 -14.90
CA MET A 153 -8.01 1.54 -13.46
C MET A 153 -7.38 0.20 -13.06
N LEU A 154 -7.90 -0.92 -13.59
CA LEU A 154 -7.36 -2.25 -13.32
C LEU A 154 -5.92 -2.41 -13.83
N PHE A 155 -5.54 -1.65 -14.84
CA PHE A 155 -4.17 -1.62 -15.32
C PHE A 155 -3.25 -0.79 -14.42
N LEU A 156 -3.65 0.43 -14.05
CA LEU A 156 -2.90 1.28 -13.13
C LEU A 156 -2.63 0.56 -11.79
N ALA A 157 -3.66 -0.10 -11.24
CA ALA A 157 -3.54 -0.88 -10.01
C ALA A 157 -2.59 -2.09 -10.12
N LYS A 158 -2.35 -2.61 -11.34
CA LYS A 158 -1.36 -3.66 -11.62
C LYS A 158 0.04 -3.08 -11.80
N THR A 159 0.18 -1.90 -12.41
CA THR A 159 1.49 -1.29 -12.65
C THR A 159 2.12 -0.68 -11.40
N GLU A 160 1.33 -0.14 -10.45
CA GLU A 160 1.85 0.42 -9.19
C GLU A 160 2.50 -0.63 -8.29
N ARG A 161 2.18 -1.91 -8.46
CA ARG A 161 2.79 -3.01 -7.68
C ARG A 161 4.11 -3.52 -8.24
N GLY A 162 4.71 -2.83 -9.21
CA GLY A 162 5.98 -3.26 -9.81
C GLY A 162 5.90 -4.65 -10.42
N VAL A 163 4.79 -4.96 -11.10
CA VAL A 163 4.61 -6.27 -11.73
C VAL A 163 5.54 -6.32 -12.94
N ASP A 164 6.61 -7.11 -12.81
CA ASP A 164 7.34 -7.69 -13.93
C ASP A 164 6.35 -8.03 -15.04
N LEU A 165 6.58 -7.55 -16.27
CA LEU A 165 5.70 -7.79 -17.44
C LEU A 165 5.16 -9.22 -17.38
N PRO A 166 3.85 -9.42 -17.09
CA PRO A 166 3.35 -10.70 -16.58
C PRO A 166 3.56 -11.84 -17.58
N HIS A 167 3.67 -11.52 -18.88
CA HIS A 167 4.11 -12.43 -19.91
C HIS A 167 4.94 -11.69 -20.97
N LYS A 168 6.27 -11.84 -20.92
CA LYS A 168 7.13 -11.46 -22.06
C LYS A 168 7.03 -12.55 -23.13
N GLU A 169 6.55 -12.18 -24.30
CA GLU A 169 6.56 -13.00 -25.50
C GLU A 169 7.17 -12.23 -26.68
N ARG A 170 7.69 -12.96 -27.67
CA ARG A 170 8.09 -12.37 -28.95
C ARG A 170 6.90 -12.36 -29.89
N PHE A 171 6.54 -11.19 -30.41
CA PHE A 171 5.42 -11.03 -31.32
C PHE A 171 5.68 -9.98 -32.40
N SER A 172 4.97 -10.13 -33.53
CA SER A 172 5.08 -9.23 -34.67
C SER A 172 4.21 -7.99 -34.49
N ALA A 173 4.84 -6.82 -34.34
CA ALA A 173 4.14 -5.54 -34.20
C ALA A 173 3.23 -5.24 -35.41
N ARG A 174 3.63 -5.69 -36.60
CA ARG A 174 2.84 -5.52 -37.83
C ARG A 174 1.54 -6.30 -37.80
N GLN A 175 1.57 -7.56 -37.37
CA GLN A 175 0.35 -8.38 -37.30
C GLN A 175 -0.66 -7.77 -36.31
N ASP A 176 -0.18 -7.35 -35.14
CA ASP A 176 -1.04 -6.73 -34.13
C ASP A 176 -1.54 -5.35 -34.55
N GLY A 177 -0.71 -4.55 -35.23
CA GLY A 177 -1.14 -3.28 -35.81
C GLY A 177 -2.24 -3.46 -36.84
N LEU A 178 -2.12 -4.44 -37.75
CA LEU A 178 -3.17 -4.73 -38.75
C LEU A 178 -4.49 -5.16 -38.09
N ALA A 179 -4.43 -6.05 -37.10
CA ALA A 179 -5.64 -6.47 -36.38
C ALA A 179 -6.34 -5.31 -35.65
N LEU A 180 -5.57 -4.33 -35.15
CA LEU A 180 -6.15 -3.12 -34.55
C LEU A 180 -6.76 -2.19 -35.61
N LEU A 181 -6.14 -2.07 -36.79
CA LEU A 181 -6.72 -1.28 -37.89
C LEU A 181 -8.07 -1.85 -38.33
N ASP A 182 -8.17 -3.17 -38.51
CA ASP A 182 -9.42 -3.85 -38.88
C ASP A 182 -10.52 -3.55 -37.83
N PHE A 183 -10.16 -3.54 -36.55
CA PHE A 183 -11.12 -3.22 -35.47
C PHE A 183 -11.63 -1.77 -35.52
N TYR A 184 -10.78 -0.81 -35.92
CA TYR A 184 -11.11 0.61 -35.97
C TYR A 184 -11.58 1.09 -37.36
N GLU A 185 -11.63 0.21 -38.36
CA GLU A 185 -11.92 0.54 -39.75
C GLU A 185 -13.27 1.26 -39.90
N ALA A 186 -14.33 0.72 -39.30
CA ALA A 186 -15.68 1.33 -39.37
C ALA A 186 -15.71 2.77 -38.83
N VAL A 187 -15.03 3.03 -37.71
CA VAL A 187 -14.95 4.37 -37.09
C VAL A 187 -14.09 5.32 -37.93
N ALA A 188 -13.03 4.80 -38.54
CA ALA A 188 -12.16 5.56 -39.42
C ALA A 188 -12.87 5.95 -40.72
N GLU A 189 -13.65 5.03 -41.32
CA GLU A 189 -14.45 5.30 -42.52
C GLU A 189 -15.52 6.36 -42.29
N GLU A 190 -16.23 6.29 -41.17
CA GLU A 190 -17.24 7.29 -40.79
C GLU A 190 -16.64 8.71 -40.74
N LYS A 191 -15.40 8.80 -40.24
CA LYS A 191 -14.65 10.06 -40.16
C LYS A 191 -13.80 10.38 -41.39
N ARG A 192 -13.83 9.54 -42.43
CA ARG A 192 -12.99 9.64 -43.64
C ARG A 192 -11.48 9.71 -43.35
N ILE A 193 -11.03 9.07 -42.27
CA ILE A 193 -9.63 8.99 -41.87
C ILE A 193 -9.01 7.73 -42.49
N ARG A 194 -7.83 7.87 -43.09
CA ARG A 194 -7.07 6.72 -43.62
C ARG A 194 -6.10 6.21 -42.56
N LEU A 195 -6.24 4.94 -42.19
CA LEU A 195 -5.28 4.25 -41.34
C LEU A 195 -4.28 3.46 -42.19
N ARG A 196 -2.99 3.50 -41.82
CA ARG A 196 -1.94 2.72 -42.48
C ARG A 196 -0.94 2.21 -41.45
N VAL A 197 -0.54 0.93 -41.57
CA VAL A 197 0.57 0.34 -40.82
C VAL A 197 1.82 0.35 -41.69
N GLU A 198 2.90 0.94 -41.18
CA GLU A 198 4.22 0.91 -41.80
C GLU A 198 5.24 0.31 -40.81
N GLY A 199 6.10 -0.60 -41.30
CA GLY A 199 7.09 -1.33 -40.50
C GLY A 199 6.75 -2.80 -40.23
N ALA A 200 7.77 -3.56 -39.79
CA ALA A 200 7.70 -5.00 -39.54
C ALA A 200 8.59 -5.43 -38.35
N GLY A 201 8.56 -4.67 -37.26
CA GLY A 201 9.35 -4.97 -36.06
C GLY A 201 8.82 -6.17 -35.28
N GLU A 202 9.73 -6.96 -34.71
CA GLU A 202 9.44 -7.95 -33.68
C GLU A 202 9.70 -7.32 -32.31
N ILE A 203 8.78 -7.51 -31.37
CA ILE A 203 8.85 -6.95 -30.02
C ILE A 203 8.94 -8.11 -29.03
N GLU A 204 9.82 -7.99 -28.05
CA GLU A 204 9.87 -8.88 -26.89
C GLU A 204 9.26 -8.14 -25.70
N GLY A 205 8.06 -8.54 -25.29
CA GLY A 205 7.30 -7.83 -24.26
C GLY A 205 5.90 -8.40 -24.05
N ASP A 206 5.07 -7.68 -23.32
CA ASP A 206 3.68 -8.05 -23.13
C ASP A 206 2.86 -7.56 -24.33
N ARG A 207 2.38 -8.51 -25.13
CA ARG A 207 1.60 -8.26 -26.34
C ARG A 207 0.27 -7.55 -26.07
N LEU A 208 -0.36 -7.82 -24.92
CA LEU A 208 -1.60 -7.16 -24.52
C LEU A 208 -1.33 -5.68 -24.22
N MET A 209 -0.20 -5.38 -23.56
CA MET A 209 0.22 -4.00 -23.28
C MET A 209 0.55 -3.23 -24.55
N PHE A 210 1.24 -3.86 -25.49
CA PHE A 210 1.48 -3.25 -26.81
C PHE A 210 0.17 -2.93 -27.53
N ARG A 211 -0.73 -3.91 -27.67
CA ARG A 211 -2.03 -3.70 -28.33
C ARG A 211 -2.82 -2.58 -27.69
N ARG A 212 -2.79 -2.50 -26.36
CA ARG A 212 -3.50 -1.47 -25.60
C ARG A 212 -2.90 -0.08 -25.80
N ALA A 213 -1.58 0.05 -25.76
CA ALA A 213 -0.90 1.33 -26.01
C ALA A 213 -1.25 1.86 -27.41
N VAL A 214 -1.18 1.00 -28.43
CA VAL A 214 -1.53 1.36 -29.81
C VAL A 214 -3.03 1.67 -29.94
N SER A 215 -3.91 0.89 -29.32
CA SER A 215 -5.36 1.13 -29.31
C SER A 215 -5.71 2.49 -28.68
N ASN A 216 -5.04 2.88 -27.58
CA ASN A 216 -5.22 4.19 -26.97
C ASN A 216 -4.77 5.33 -27.89
N LEU A 217 -3.64 5.16 -28.58
CA LEU A 217 -3.15 6.14 -29.56
C LEU A 217 -4.11 6.27 -30.75
N LEU A 218 -4.60 5.15 -31.29
CA LEU A 218 -5.57 5.13 -32.40
C LEU A 218 -6.90 5.78 -32.00
N SER A 219 -7.43 5.42 -30.83
CA SER A 219 -8.64 6.03 -30.28
C SER A 219 -8.51 7.56 -30.16
N ASN A 220 -7.38 8.04 -29.64
CA ASN A 220 -7.10 9.47 -29.55
C ASN A 220 -6.95 10.11 -30.94
N ALA A 221 -6.21 9.49 -31.85
CA ALA A 221 -6.04 10.02 -33.20
C ALA A 221 -7.39 10.15 -33.92
N LEU A 222 -8.23 9.12 -33.88
CA LEU A 222 -9.58 9.16 -34.47
C LEU A 222 -10.49 10.19 -33.79
N ARG A 223 -10.28 10.49 -32.51
CA ARG A 223 -11.07 11.49 -31.79
C ARG A 223 -10.68 12.93 -32.14
N TYR A 224 -9.40 13.20 -32.34
CA TYR A 224 -8.85 14.57 -32.46
C TYR A 224 -8.31 14.93 -33.84
N THR A 225 -8.27 14.01 -34.80
CA THR A 225 -7.93 14.33 -36.19
C THR A 225 -9.12 15.08 -36.82
N PRO A 226 -8.91 16.31 -37.33
CA PRO A 226 -9.96 17.14 -37.93
C PRO A 226 -10.43 16.65 -39.30
#